data_AF-A0A3M5KN94-F1
#
_entry.id   AF-A0A3M5KN94-F1
#
_cell.length_a   1.000
_cell.length_b   1.000
_cell.length_c   1.000
_cell.angle_alpha   90.00
_cell.angle_beta   90.00
_cell.angle_gamma   90.00
#
_symmetry.space_group_name_H-M   'P 1'
#
loop_
_entity.id
_entity.type
_entity.pdbx_description
1 polymer ?
#
loop_
_entity_poly.entity_id
_entity_poly.type
_entity_poly.pdbx_seq_one_letter_code
_entity_poly.pdbx_strand_id
1 'polypeptide(L)'
;NDADLKQGDQVRLEDLGTWPVVVQVIAEDGTTSDKTVNRRAWSAQPVAPEREVAETTPKGQAIAAGTPELSSPDEEDGMSMD
;
A
#
# COMPACT_ATOMS: atom_id res chain seq x y z
N ASN A 1 -1.98 -9.91 23.23
CA ASN A 1 -1.43 -8.79 22.45
C ASN A 1 -2.18 -8.81 21.12
N ASP A 2 -3.45 -8.44 21.19
CA ASP A 2 -4.34 -8.40 20.03
C ASP A 2 -4.20 -6.98 19.50
N ALA A 3 -3.55 -6.81 18.36
CA ALA A 3 -3.41 -5.50 17.75
C ALA A 3 -4.82 -4.98 17.43
N ASP A 4 -5.11 -3.72 17.73
CA ASP A 4 -6.41 -3.08 17.45
C ASP A 4 -6.58 -2.84 15.93
N LEU A 5 -6.64 -3.93 15.17
CA LEU A 5 -6.78 -3.92 13.71
C LEU A 5 -8.14 -3.35 13.34
N LYS A 6 -8.14 -2.35 12.45
CA LYS A 6 -9.35 -1.76 11.90
C LYS A 6 -9.56 -2.23 10.47
N GLN A 7 -10.79 -2.16 10.00
CA GLN A 7 -11.10 -2.42 8.60
C GLN A 7 -10.28 -1.47 7.70
N GLY A 8 -9.58 -2.04 6.72
CA GLY A 8 -8.71 -1.29 5.81
C GLY A 8 -7.24 -1.20 6.24
N ASP A 9 -6.89 -1.71 7.43
CA ASP A 9 -5.49 -1.76 7.87
C ASP A 9 -4.67 -2.75 7.02
N GLN A 10 -3.44 -2.37 6.68
CA GLN A 10 -2.53 -3.27 5.96
C GLN A 10 -1.96 -4.30 6.92
N VAL A 11 -2.23 -5.58 6.63
CA VAL A 11 -1.79 -6.69 7.45
C VAL A 11 -0.91 -7.65 6.67
N ARG A 12 0.06 -8.24 7.36
CA ARG A 12 0.80 -9.39 6.86
C ARG A 12 0.04 -10.65 7.28
N LEU A 13 -0.37 -11.42 6.28
CA LEU A 13 -1.01 -12.72 6.51
C LEU A 13 0.04 -13.83 6.58
N GLU A 14 -0.11 -14.71 7.55
CA GLU A 14 0.73 -15.90 7.70
C GLU A 14 -0.15 -17.14 7.62
N ASP A 15 0.17 -18.07 6.71
CA ASP A 15 -0.50 -19.36 6.60
C ASP A 15 -0.09 -20.25 7.77
N LEU A 16 -1.06 -20.64 8.60
CA LEU A 16 -0.85 -21.55 9.73
C LEU A 16 -1.04 -23.02 9.33
N GLY A 17 -1.36 -23.28 8.07
CA GLY A 17 -1.60 -24.60 7.54
C GLY A 17 -3.05 -25.06 7.70
N THR A 18 -3.26 -26.35 7.51
CA THR A 18 -4.58 -26.97 7.40
C THR A 18 -4.73 -28.06 8.44
N TRP A 19 -5.87 -28.09 9.14
CA TRP A 19 -6.17 -29.11 10.14
C TRP A 19 -7.61 -29.63 10.05
N PRO A 20 -7.87 -30.86 10.52
CA PRO A 20 -9.22 -31.41 10.58
C PRO A 20 -10.07 -30.67 11.61
N VAL A 21 -11.29 -30.33 11.22
CA VAL A 21 -12.34 -29.76 12.04
C VAL A 21 -13.59 -30.61 11.88
N VAL A 22 -14.19 -31.00 13.00
CA VAL A 22 -15.48 -31.69 13.00
C VAL A 22 -16.59 -30.65 12.93
N VAL A 23 -17.45 -30.76 11.91
CA VAL A 23 -18.65 -29.93 11.76
C VAL A 23 -19.88 -30.80 11.84
N GLN A 24 -20.95 -30.26 12.42
CA GLN A 24 -22.25 -30.91 12.43
C GLN A 24 -23.03 -30.51 11.17
N VAL A 25 -23.43 -31.50 10.39
CA VAL A 25 -24.35 -31.35 9.25
C VAL A 25 -25.75 -31.61 9.77
N ILE A 26 -26.68 -30.71 9.46
CA ILE A 26 -28.10 -30.82 9.82
C ILE A 26 -28.85 -31.06 8.51
N ALA A 27 -29.47 -32.23 8.39
CA ALA A 27 -30.30 -32.60 7.25
C ALA A 27 -31.66 -31.91 7.31
N GLU A 28 -32.39 -31.89 6.19
CA GLU A 28 -33.69 -31.23 6.08
C GLU A 28 -34.76 -31.85 7.00
N ASP A 29 -34.62 -33.15 7.31
CA ASP A 29 -35.47 -33.86 8.28
C ASP A 29 -35.07 -33.58 9.75
N GLY A 30 -34.05 -32.76 9.97
CA GLY A 30 -33.54 -32.39 11.30
C GLY A 30 -32.53 -33.38 11.88
N THR A 31 -32.20 -34.46 11.17
CA THR A 31 -31.14 -35.40 11.59
C THR A 31 -29.79 -34.70 11.56
N THR A 32 -28.96 -34.94 12.58
CA THR A 32 -27.60 -34.40 12.67
C THR A 32 -26.54 -35.47 12.42
N SER A 33 -25.44 -35.10 11.79
CA SER A 33 -24.31 -36.00 11.52
C SER A 33 -22.98 -35.25 11.55
N ASP A 34 -21.97 -35.87 12.12
CA ASP A 34 -20.63 -35.28 12.16
C ASP A 34 -19.88 -35.53 10.85
N LYS A 35 -19.18 -34.49 10.37
CA LYS A 35 -18.30 -34.56 9.22
C LYS A 35 -16.96 -33.92 9.54
N THR A 36 -15.88 -34.62 9.23
CA THR A 36 -14.54 -34.03 9.32
C THR A 36 -14.21 -33.28 8.03
N VAL A 37 -13.86 -32.01 8.14
CA VAL A 37 -13.40 -31.16 7.03
C VAL A 37 -12.03 -30.59 7.34
N ASN A 38 -11.21 -30.36 6.32
CA ASN A 38 -9.90 -29.75 6.47
C ASN A 38 -10.03 -28.22 6.34
N ARG A 39 -9.78 -27.49 7.42
CA ARG A 39 -9.85 -26.02 7.45
C ARG A 39 -8.45 -25.43 7.54
N ARG A 40 -8.18 -24.47 6.66
CA ARG A 40 -6.95 -23.68 6.70
C ARG A 40 -7.12 -22.48 7.64
N ALA A 41 -6.07 -22.12 8.36
CA ALA A 41 -6.08 -20.93 9.18
C ALA A 41 -4.94 -20.00 8.86
N TRP A 42 -5.14 -18.76 9.29
CA TRP A 42 -4.27 -17.64 9.01
C TRP A 42 -4.14 -16.80 10.29
N SER A 43 -2.95 -16.26 10.54
CA SER A 43 -2.76 -15.13 11.45
C SER A 43 -2.58 -13.85 10.64
N ALA A 44 -3.04 -12.72 11.20
CA ALA A 44 -2.83 -11.39 10.66
C ALA A 44 -1.98 -10.60 11.64
N GLN A 45 -0.85 -10.08 11.17
CA GLN A 45 0.01 -9.17 11.95
C GLN A 45 -0.09 -7.76 11.37
N PRO A 46 -0.18 -6.71 12.22
CA PRO A 46 -0.11 -5.35 11.74
C PRO A 46 1.23 -5.14 11.02
N VAL A 47 1.18 -4.56 9.82
CA VAL A 47 2.41 -4.11 9.17
C VAL A 47 2.76 -2.78 9.82
N ALA A 48 3.95 -2.69 10.44
CA ALA A 48 4.43 -1.40 10.90
C ALA A 48 4.39 -0.43 9.69
N PRO A 49 3.81 0.77 9.82
CA PRO A 49 3.64 1.67 8.69
C PRO A 49 5.00 1.84 8.01
N GLU A 50 5.05 1.54 6.71
CA GLU A 50 6.20 1.88 5.89
C GLU A 50 6.42 3.36 6.10
N ARG A 51 7.55 3.73 6.70
CA ARG A 51 7.91 5.13 6.81
C ARG A 51 8.07 5.59 5.38
N GLU A 52 7.10 6.34 4.85
CA GLU A 52 7.27 7.09 3.62
C GLU A 52 8.40 8.08 3.86
N VAL A 53 9.64 7.64 3.63
CA VAL A 53 10.77 8.54 3.50
C VAL A 53 10.62 9.07 2.09
N ALA A 54 9.96 10.23 1.96
CA ALA A 54 10.08 11.00 0.74
C ALA A 54 11.59 11.11 0.46
N GLU A 55 12.03 10.62 -0.70
CA GLU A 55 13.41 10.83 -1.14
C GLU A 55 13.59 12.33 -1.28
N THR A 56 14.08 12.98 -0.23
CA THR A 56 14.44 14.38 -0.30
C THR A 56 15.74 14.41 -1.07
N THR A 57 15.69 14.73 -2.36
CA THR A 57 16.87 15.23 -3.05
C THR A 57 17.42 16.36 -2.18
N PRO A 58 18.65 16.27 -1.63
CA PRO A 58 19.20 17.34 -0.83
C PRO A 58 19.34 18.58 -1.72
N LYS A 59 18.43 19.55 -1.58
CA LYS A 59 18.62 20.89 -2.15
C LYS A 59 19.67 21.61 -1.31
N GLY A 60 20.92 21.28 -1.57
CA GLY A 60 22.08 21.85 -0.92
C GLY A 60 23.16 22.15 -1.94
N GLN A 61 23.00 23.27 -2.66
CA GLN A 61 24.09 24.18 -2.99
C GLN A 61 23.46 25.45 -3.57
N ALA A 62 23.41 26.50 -2.76
CA ALA A 62 23.16 27.84 -3.26
C ALA A 62 24.31 28.20 -4.20
N ILE A 63 24.04 28.25 -5.51
CA ILE A 63 24.92 28.96 -6.42
C ILE A 63 24.84 30.44 -6.04
N ALA A 64 25.98 31.02 -5.68
CA ALA A 64 26.11 32.44 -5.42
C ALA A 64 25.54 33.21 -6.62
N ALA A 65 24.74 34.23 -6.35
CA ALA A 65 24.19 35.14 -7.34
C ALA A 65 25.31 35.81 -8.15
N GLY A 66 25.67 35.21 -9.28
CA GLY A 66 26.25 35.92 -10.41
C GLY A 66 25.09 36.35 -11.28
N THR A 67 24.89 37.67 -11.37
CA THR A 67 23.96 38.34 -12.30
C THR A 67 23.96 37.63 -13.65
N PRO A 68 22.82 37.16 -14.20
CA PRO A 68 22.79 36.82 -15.61
C PRO A 68 23.06 38.12 -16.37
N GLU A 69 24.07 38.13 -17.24
CA GLU A 69 24.28 39.27 -18.13
C GLU A 69 23.00 39.44 -18.96
N LEU A 70 22.33 40.58 -18.75
CA LEU A 70 21.21 40.99 -19.58
C LEU A 70 21.78 41.39 -20.95
N SER A 71 21.92 40.42 -21.86
CA SER A 71 21.97 40.77 -23.28
C SER A 71 20.63 41.41 -23.63
N SER A 72 20.69 42.71 -23.90
CA SER A 72 19.59 43.58 -24.29
C SER A 72 18.99 43.12 -25.64
N PRO A 73 17.72 43.43 -25.91
CA PRO A 73 16.86 42.71 -26.85
C PRO A 73 17.32 42.88 -28.30
N ASP A 74 17.31 41.79 -29.07
CA ASP A 74 17.37 41.88 -30.53
C ASP A 74 15.95 42.15 -31.03
N GLU A 75 15.73 43.38 -31.49
CA GLU A 75 14.53 43.87 -32.15
C GLU A 75 14.72 43.66 -33.67
N GLU A 76 13.66 43.27 -34.38
CA GLU A 76 13.59 42.77 -35.78
C GLU A 76 13.82 41.25 -35.90
N ASP A 77 12.97 40.45 -36.54
CA ASP A 77 12.37 40.67 -37.85
C ASP A 77 11.04 39.89 -37.98
N GLY A 78 10.13 40.46 -38.76
CA GLY A 78 8.71 40.08 -38.77
C GLY A 78 8.39 38.68 -39.31
N MET A 79 7.32 38.11 -38.77
CA MET A 79 6.51 37.13 -39.51
C MET A 79 5.04 37.32 -39.16
N SER A 80 4.34 37.97 -40.09
CA SER A 80 2.90 37.99 -40.25
C SER A 80 2.35 36.57 -40.21
N MET A 81 1.32 36.32 -39.40
CA MET A 81 0.42 35.19 -39.62
C MET A 81 -0.92 35.76 -40.09
N ASP A 82 -1.34 35.24 -41.24
CA ASP A 82 -2.60 35.46 -41.96
C ASP A 82 -3.83 35.15 -41.11
#